data_AF-A0A927HA20-F1
#
_entry.id   AF-A0A927HA20-F1
#
_cell.length_a   1.000
_cell.length_b   1.000
_cell.length_c   1.000
_cell.angle_alpha   90.00
_cell.angle_beta   90.00
_cell.angle_gamma   90.00
#
_symmetry.space_group_name_H-M   'P 1'
#
loop_
_entity.id
_entity.type
_entity.pdbx_description
1 polymer ?
#
loop_
_entity_poly.entity_id
_entity_poly.type
_entity_poly.pdbx_seq_one_letter_code
_entity_poly.pdbx_strand_id
1 'polypeptide(L)'
;MSAPTLNQFQQQVSELLLRHRSLLDVMSKFGQSGASVNRTVTKAVTDCGCIELNAKKQQYSDGLNLEEAKATLQSHLTGTVCEHCRDALKSELGRNLFYMTALCNQLNIQLDEVVANEYDKCTTLGLFNLT
;
A
#
# COMPACT_ATOMS: atom_id res chain seq x y z
N MET A 1 -17.17 -10.63 13.16
CA MET A 1 -16.87 -11.51 12.01
C MET A 1 -15.37 -11.50 11.80
N SER A 2 -14.74 -12.64 11.59
CA SER A 2 -13.33 -12.72 11.20
C SER A 2 -13.11 -12.09 9.82
N ALA A 3 -11.94 -11.51 9.58
CA ALA A 3 -11.57 -11.03 8.26
C ALA A 3 -11.56 -12.20 7.24
N PRO A 4 -11.99 -11.97 5.98
CA PRO A 4 -11.92 -12.99 4.95
C PRO A 4 -10.48 -13.36 4.62
N THR A 5 -10.25 -14.58 4.14
CA THR A 5 -8.95 -14.99 3.59
C THR A 5 -8.67 -14.31 2.25
N LEU A 6 -7.41 -14.27 1.80
CA LEU A 6 -7.05 -13.76 0.48
C LEU A 6 -7.76 -14.52 -0.65
N ASN A 7 -7.92 -15.84 -0.50
CA ASN A 7 -8.63 -16.69 -1.46
C ASN A 7 -10.13 -16.38 -1.50
N GLN A 8 -10.77 -16.17 -0.34
CA GLN A 8 -12.17 -15.73 -0.28
C GLN A 8 -12.35 -14.36 -0.94
N PHE A 9 -11.43 -13.43 -0.68
CA PHE A 9 -11.46 -12.12 -1.33
C PHE A 9 -11.26 -12.23 -2.84
N GLN A 10 -10.29 -13.02 -3.30
CA GLN A 10 -10.01 -13.23 -4.71
C GLN A 10 -11.17 -13.87 -5.47
N GLN A 11 -11.82 -14.87 -4.87
CA GLN A 11 -13.04 -15.48 -5.41
C GLN A 11 -14.16 -14.45 -5.51
N GLN A 12 -14.39 -13.67 -4.45
CA GLN A 12 -15.43 -12.62 -4.44
C GLN A 12 -15.19 -11.56 -5.52
N VAL A 13 -13.93 -11.16 -5.75
CA VAL A 13 -13.56 -10.23 -6.82
C VAL A 13 -13.83 -10.85 -8.19
N SER A 14 -13.53 -12.14 -8.39
CA SER A 14 -13.78 -12.85 -9.65
C SER A 14 -15.25 -12.82 -10.04
N GLU A 15 -16.15 -13.04 -9.08
CA GLU A 15 -17.61 -12.99 -9.28
C GLU A 15 -18.11 -11.60 -9.71
N LEU A 16 -17.43 -10.54 -9.26
CA LEU A 16 -17.81 -9.14 -9.55
C LEU A 16 -17.24 -8.62 -10.88
N LEU A 17 -16.27 -9.31 -11.48
CA LEU A 17 -15.60 -8.89 -12.73
C LEU A 17 -16.40 -9.13 -14.01
N LEU A 18 -17.66 -9.53 -13.92
CA LEU A 18 -18.54 -9.78 -15.08
C LEU A 18 -18.57 -8.62 -16.10
N ARG A 19 -18.28 -7.38 -15.67
CA ARG A 19 -18.22 -6.18 -16.54
C ARG A 19 -16.85 -5.83 -17.13
N HIS A 20 -15.73 -6.23 -16.50
CA HIS A 20 -14.39 -5.82 -16.89
C HIS A 20 -13.53 -7.03 -17.23
N ARG A 21 -13.87 -7.70 -18.34
CA ARG A 21 -13.05 -8.81 -18.90
C ARG A 21 -11.84 -8.33 -19.69
N SER A 22 -11.78 -7.03 -20.01
CA SER A 22 -10.63 -6.46 -20.68
C SER A 22 -9.48 -6.30 -19.68
N LEU A 23 -8.37 -6.99 -19.94
CA LEU A 23 -7.13 -6.80 -19.19
C LEU A 23 -6.70 -5.32 -19.17
N LEU A 24 -6.87 -4.62 -20.29
CA LEU A 24 -6.53 -3.20 -20.41
C LEU A 24 -7.40 -2.31 -19.51
N ASP A 25 -8.68 -2.65 -19.35
CA ASP A 25 -9.59 -1.93 -18.45
C ASP A 25 -9.15 -2.11 -16.99
N VAL A 26 -8.82 -3.36 -16.61
CA VAL A 26 -8.34 -3.69 -15.26
C VAL A 26 -7.01 -2.97 -14.99
N MET A 27 -6.06 -2.98 -15.92
CA MET A 27 -4.79 -2.26 -15.79
C MET A 27 -5.00 -0.75 -15.62
N SER A 28 -5.88 -0.16 -16.44
CA SER A 28 -6.20 1.27 -16.36
C SER A 28 -6.84 1.63 -15.02
N LYS A 29 -7.74 0.78 -14.52
CA LYS A 29 -8.38 0.96 -13.21
C LYS A 29 -7.43 0.75 -12.05
N PHE A 30 -6.52 -0.21 -12.14
CA PHE A 30 -5.46 -0.41 -11.16
C PHE A 30 -4.59 0.85 -11.05
N GLY A 31 -4.11 1.40 -12.17
CA GLY A 31 -3.36 2.67 -12.18
C GLY A 31 -4.17 3.85 -11.60
N GLN A 32 -5.43 4.01 -12.02
CA GLN A 32 -6.32 5.06 -11.50
C GLN A 32 -6.50 4.96 -9.98
N SER A 33 -6.67 3.75 -9.45
CA SER A 33 -6.86 3.54 -8.01
C SER A 33 -5.61 3.91 -7.20
N GLY A 34 -4.41 3.61 -7.68
CA GLY A 34 -3.16 4.04 -7.03
C GLY A 34 -3.02 5.57 -7.00
N ALA A 35 -3.34 6.25 -8.10
CA ALA A 35 -3.37 7.72 -8.12
C ALA A 35 -4.41 8.30 -7.14
N SER A 36 -5.52 7.61 -6.91
CA SER A 36 -6.57 8.04 -5.98
C SER A 36 -6.15 7.88 -4.52
N VAL A 37 -5.43 6.81 -4.18
CA VAL A 37 -4.77 6.65 -2.87
C VAL A 37 -3.81 7.81 -2.63
N ASN A 38 -2.92 8.10 -3.58
CA ASN A 38 -1.96 9.20 -3.47
C ASN A 38 -2.67 10.54 -3.24
N ARG A 39 -3.72 10.83 -4.03
CA ARG A 39 -4.51 12.05 -3.86
C ARG A 39 -5.12 12.15 -2.46
N THR A 40 -5.60 11.05 -1.90
CA THR A 40 -6.21 11.05 -0.56
C THR A 40 -5.19 11.33 0.53
N VAL A 41 -3.97 10.80 0.40
CA VAL A 41 -2.84 11.18 1.27
C VAL A 41 -2.51 12.66 1.11
N THR A 42 -2.43 13.17 -0.13
CA THR A 42 -2.19 14.60 -0.38
C THR A 42 -3.25 15.48 0.29
N LYS A 43 -4.52 15.09 0.23
CA LYS A 43 -5.61 15.82 0.90
C LYS A 43 -5.53 15.77 2.42
N ALA A 44 -5.07 14.67 3.01
CA ALA A 44 -4.85 14.58 4.45
C ALA A 44 -3.83 15.63 4.92
N VAL A 45 -2.85 15.97 4.07
CA VAL A 45 -1.85 17.02 4.31
C VAL A 45 -2.37 18.42 3.96
N THR A 46 -2.94 18.60 2.77
CA THR A 46 -3.18 19.93 2.18
C THR A 46 -4.57 20.49 2.43
N ASP A 47 -5.59 19.63 2.43
CA ASP A 47 -7.00 20.05 2.62
C ASP A 47 -7.41 19.90 4.09
N CYS A 48 -7.09 18.76 4.71
CA CYS A 48 -7.47 18.46 6.09
C CYS A 48 -6.46 18.96 7.13
N GLY A 49 -5.16 18.89 6.82
CA GLY A 49 -4.08 19.27 7.74
C GLY A 49 -3.93 18.37 8.98
N CYS A 50 -4.48 17.15 8.97
CA CYS A 50 -4.35 16.23 10.12
C CYS A 50 -2.93 15.62 10.24
N ILE A 51 -2.19 15.65 9.14
CA ILE A 51 -0.78 15.27 9.08
C ILE A 51 0.01 16.37 8.36
N GLU A 52 1.25 16.55 8.75
CA GLU A 52 2.18 17.51 8.17
C GLU A 52 3.37 16.79 7.54
N LEU A 53 3.86 17.31 6.42
CA LEU A 53 5.00 16.75 5.69
C LEU A 53 6.22 17.69 5.81
N ASN A 54 7.23 17.24 6.54
CA ASN A 54 8.54 17.89 6.66
C ASN A 54 9.48 17.43 5.53
N ALA A 55 9.33 18.04 4.36
CA ALA A 55 10.17 17.75 3.19
C ALA A 55 11.56 18.41 3.29
N LYS A 56 12.45 17.83 4.09
CA LYS A 56 13.85 18.27 4.25
C LYS A 56 14.82 17.11 4.04
N LYS A 57 16.07 17.41 3.67
CA LYS A 57 17.14 16.41 3.61
C LYS A 57 17.34 15.80 5.02
N GLN A 58 17.28 14.48 5.14
CA GLN A 58 17.64 13.81 6.39
C GLN A 58 19.13 13.94 6.65
N GLN A 59 19.49 14.20 7.91
CA GLN A 59 20.88 14.27 8.32
C GLN A 59 21.35 12.86 8.65
N TYR A 60 22.27 12.35 7.83
CA TYR A 60 23.02 11.14 8.12
C TYR A 60 24.32 11.59 8.78
N SER A 61 24.62 11.15 10.00
CA SER A 61 25.96 11.34 10.57
C SER A 61 26.88 10.23 10.05
N ASP A 62 28.08 10.62 9.61
CA ASP A 62 29.10 9.68 9.16
C ASP A 62 29.47 8.73 10.30
N GLY A 63 29.34 7.41 10.05
CA GLY A 63 29.77 6.36 10.99
C GLY A 63 28.68 5.74 11.88
N LEU A 64 27.39 6.03 11.68
CA LEU A 64 26.32 5.32 12.41
C LEU A 64 26.21 3.87 11.94
N ASN A 65 26.09 2.95 12.91
CA ASN A 65 25.62 1.59 12.62
C ASN A 65 24.11 1.59 12.31
N LEU A 66 23.60 0.48 11.74
CA LEU A 66 22.20 0.33 11.32
C LEU A 66 21.18 0.70 12.41
N GLU A 67 21.45 0.33 13.66
CA GLU A 67 20.54 0.55 14.78
C GLU A 67 20.53 2.03 15.21
N GLU A 68 21.69 2.68 15.20
CA GLU A 68 21.80 4.12 15.44
C GLU A 68 21.15 4.95 14.31
N ALA A 69 21.27 4.49 13.06
CA ALA A 69 20.60 5.11 11.92
C ALA A 69 19.06 5.00 12.04
N LYS A 70 18.52 3.83 12.41
CA LYS A 70 17.07 3.68 12.68
C LYS A 70 16.58 4.60 13.80
N ALA A 71 17.40 4.81 14.83
CA ALA A 71 17.06 5.68 15.96
C ALA A 71 17.12 7.18 15.62
N THR A 72 17.97 7.58 14.67
CA THR A 72 18.18 8.99 14.29
C THR A 72 17.36 9.43 13.08
N LEU A 73 16.93 8.50 12.22
CA LEU A 73 16.10 8.80 11.06
C LEU A 73 14.69 9.20 11.49
N GLN A 74 14.46 10.52 11.50
CA GLN A 74 13.16 11.09 11.77
C GLN A 74 12.19 10.84 10.62
N SER A 75 10.97 10.41 10.94
CA SER A 75 9.87 10.42 9.97
C SER A 75 9.68 11.82 9.38
N HIS A 76 9.45 11.91 8.08
CA HIS A 76 9.04 13.17 7.45
C HIS A 76 7.60 13.55 7.83
N LEU A 77 6.86 12.69 8.51
CA LEU A 77 5.46 12.90 8.85
C LEU A 77 5.32 13.34 10.31
N THR A 78 4.54 14.38 10.56
CA THR A 78 4.10 14.80 11.90
C THR A 78 2.58 14.78 11.97
N GLY A 79 2.02 14.58 13.17
CA GLY A 79 0.58 14.43 13.37
C GLY A 79 0.07 13.00 13.17
N THR A 80 -1.24 12.83 13.17
CA THR A 80 -1.89 11.52 13.00
C THR A 80 -3.12 11.66 12.12
N VAL A 81 -3.31 10.70 11.22
CA VAL A 81 -4.47 10.70 10.33
C VAL A 81 -5.75 10.61 11.17
N CYS A 82 -6.60 11.63 11.05
CA CYS A 82 -7.90 11.69 11.72
C CYS A 82 -8.86 10.61 11.19
N GLU A 83 -9.95 10.35 11.91
CA GLU A 83 -10.92 9.32 11.54
C GLU A 83 -11.46 9.50 10.11
N HIS A 84 -11.86 10.72 9.75
CA HIS A 84 -12.36 11.04 8.42
C HIS A 84 -11.36 10.70 7.29
N CYS A 85 -10.11 11.16 7.41
CA CYS A 85 -9.08 10.87 6.41
C CYS A 85 -8.70 9.38 6.40
N ARG A 86 -8.75 8.72 7.56
CA ARG A 86 -8.46 7.29 7.69
C ARG A 86 -9.49 6.45 6.95
N ASP A 87 -10.77 6.79 7.05
CA ASP A 87 -11.84 6.08 6.36
C ASP A 87 -11.77 6.30 4.85
N ALA A 88 -11.48 7.53 4.41
CA ALA A 88 -11.23 7.83 3.00
C ALA A 88 -10.03 7.01 2.46
N LEU A 89 -8.93 6.95 3.20
CA LEU A 89 -7.75 6.16 2.82
C LEU A 89 -8.04 4.67 2.77
N LYS A 90 -8.75 4.11 3.76
CA LYS A 90 -9.15 2.70 3.75
C LYS A 90 -10.03 2.36 2.55
N SER A 91 -10.96 3.26 2.17
CA SER A 91 -11.82 3.08 1.00
C SER A 91 -11.00 3.01 -0.30
N GLU A 92 -10.06 3.94 -0.47
CA GLU A 92 -9.21 4.02 -1.67
C GLU A 92 -8.19 2.88 -1.74
N LEU A 93 -7.58 2.50 -0.61
CA LEU A 93 -6.73 1.32 -0.51
C LEU A 93 -7.51 0.03 -0.82
N GLY A 94 -8.73 -0.10 -0.31
CA GLY A 94 -9.61 -1.23 -0.61
C GLY A 94 -9.93 -1.34 -2.10
N ARG A 95 -10.18 -0.21 -2.77
CA ARG A 95 -10.37 -0.17 -4.23
C ARG A 95 -9.10 -0.53 -4.99
N ASN A 96 -7.94 -0.11 -4.51
CA ASN A 96 -6.67 -0.49 -5.11
C ASN A 96 -6.40 -2.00 -4.99
N LEU A 97 -6.64 -2.57 -3.81
CA LEU A 97 -6.57 -4.02 -3.58
C LEU A 97 -7.56 -4.77 -4.49
N PHE A 98 -8.80 -4.29 -4.64
CA PHE A 98 -9.78 -4.89 -5.55
C PHE A 98 -9.24 -5.02 -6.98
N TYR A 99 -8.66 -3.95 -7.53
CA TYR A 99 -8.14 -3.99 -8.90
C TYR A 99 -6.82 -4.76 -9.04
N MET A 100 -5.99 -4.82 -7.99
CA MET A 100 -4.82 -5.71 -7.95
C MET A 100 -5.26 -7.18 -7.99
N THR A 101 -6.22 -7.56 -7.15
CA THR A 101 -6.79 -8.89 -7.13
C THR A 101 -7.49 -9.23 -8.44
N ALA A 102 -8.15 -8.25 -9.06
CA ALA A 102 -8.74 -8.42 -10.38
C ALA A 102 -7.69 -8.71 -11.45
N LEU A 103 -6.53 -8.06 -11.38
CA LEU A 103 -5.40 -8.32 -12.27
C LEU A 103 -4.85 -9.74 -12.05
N CYS A 104 -4.72 -10.19 -10.80
CA CYS A 104 -4.36 -11.57 -10.47
C CYS A 104 -5.33 -12.57 -11.11
N ASN A 105 -6.64 -12.34 -11.01
CA ASN A 105 -7.66 -13.18 -11.64
C ASN A 105 -7.54 -13.23 -13.17
N GLN A 106 -7.30 -12.10 -13.84
CA GLN A 106 -7.14 -12.06 -15.30
C GLN A 106 -5.88 -12.78 -15.79
N LEU A 107 -4.83 -12.82 -14.97
CA LEU A 107 -3.54 -13.43 -15.30
C LEU A 107 -3.36 -14.84 -14.70
N ASN A 108 -4.40 -15.39 -14.07
CA ASN A 108 -4.38 -16.69 -13.39
C ASN A 108 -3.25 -16.80 -12.34
N ILE A 109 -3.08 -15.75 -11.53
CA ILE A 109 -2.12 -15.68 -10.43
C ILE A 109 -2.89 -15.81 -9.11
N GLN A 110 -2.39 -16.62 -8.17
CA GLN A 110 -2.97 -16.72 -6.83
C GLN A 110 -2.45 -15.60 -5.93
N LEU A 111 -3.36 -14.87 -5.29
CA LEU A 111 -3.04 -13.70 -4.47
C LEU A 111 -2.31 -14.10 -3.17
N ASP A 112 -2.66 -15.25 -2.60
CA ASP A 112 -1.99 -15.78 -1.41
C ASP A 112 -0.51 -16.10 -1.68
N GLU A 113 -0.19 -16.69 -2.83
CA GLU A 113 1.19 -16.91 -3.27
C GLU A 113 1.97 -15.60 -3.42
N VAL A 114 1.36 -14.56 -4.00
CA VAL A 114 1.99 -13.23 -4.13
C VAL A 114 2.37 -12.67 -2.75
N VAL A 115 1.45 -12.73 -1.79
CA VAL A 115 1.69 -12.21 -0.44
C VAL A 115 2.69 -13.07 0.33
N ALA A 116 2.59 -14.40 0.24
CA ALA A 116 3.52 -15.33 0.89
C ALA A 116 4.96 -15.13 0.40
N ASN A 117 5.15 -15.06 -0.93
CA ASN A 117 6.47 -14.86 -1.53
C ASN A 117 7.09 -13.51 -1.11
N GLU A 118 6.30 -12.44 -0.99
CA GLU A 118 6.81 -11.14 -0.56
C GLU A 118 7.12 -11.12 0.95
N TYR A 119 6.32 -11.80 1.76
CA TYR A 119 6.58 -11.99 3.18
C TYR A 119 7.90 -12.73 3.43
N ASP A 120 8.16 -13.82 2.70
CA ASP A 120 9.39 -14.61 2.81
C ASP A 120 10.62 -13.80 2.41
N LYS A 121 10.52 -12.96 1.38
CA LYS A 121 11.59 -12.01 1.03
C LYS A 121 11.82 -11.00 2.15
N CYS A 122 10.77 -10.40 2.70
CA CYS A 122 10.89 -9.43 3.80
C CYS A 122 11.58 -10.03 5.03
N THR A 123 11.23 -11.26 5.39
CA THR A 123 11.84 -11.97 6.53
C THR A 123 13.30 -12.36 6.25
N THR A 124 13.63 -12.71 5.00
CA THR A 124 15.02 -12.98 4.58
C THR A 124 15.88 -11.70 4.53
N LEU A 125 15.29 -10.56 4.14
CA LEU A 125 15.95 -9.24 4.14
C LEU A 125 16.20 -8.69 5.54
N GLY A 126 15.53 -9.20 6.58
CA GLY A 126 15.91 -8.93 7.98
C GLY A 126 17.35 -9.36 8.32
N LEU A 127 17.95 -10.22 7.49
CA LEU A 127 19.36 -10.66 7.58
C LEU A 127 20.28 -9.94 6.58
N PHE A 128 19.72 -9.28 5.56
CA PHE A 128 20.46 -8.58 4.52
C PHE A 128 19.83 -7.21 4.26
N ASN A 129 20.27 -6.20 5.01
CA ASN A 129 20.71 -4.91 4.44
C ASN A 129 21.08 -3.91 5.54
N LEU A 130 22.33 -3.43 5.49
CA LEU A 130 22.64 -2.16 4.83
C LEU A 130 24.07 -2.24 4.26
N THR A 131 24.17 -2.49 2.95
CA THR A 131 25.29 -2.01 2.11
C THR A 131 24.69 -1.06 1.09
#